data_AF-A0AAD9XTF0-F1
#
_entry.id   AF-A0AAD9XTF0-F1
#
_cell.length_a   1.000
_cell.length_b   1.000
_cell.length_c   1.000
_cell.angle_alpha   90.00
_cell.angle_beta   90.00
_cell.angle_gamma   90.00
#
_symmetry.space_group_name_H-M   'P 1'
#
loop_
_entity.id
_entity.type
_entity.pdbx_description
1 polymer ?
#
loop_
_entity_poly.entity_id
_entity_poly.type
_entity_poly.pdbx_seq_one_letter_code
_entity_poly.pdbx_strand_id
1 'polypeptide(L)'
;MRKQSYPAVQAVASFSNTFPRQFLGNDHLHCLIPCAIDQDPYFRMTRDVAPRIGYRKPALIESSFFPALQGEHRKMSASDSNSAIYFTDSAKVIKNKINQYAFSGGQESLQQHRKLGANLDVDIPVKYLNFFLDDDAELEHIKRNMARDVC
;
A
#
# COMPACT_ATOMS: atom_id res chain seq x y z
N MET A 1 -27.95 12.67 3.27
CA MET A 1 -27.98 12.40 1.81
C MET A 1 -26.59 12.28 1.18
N ARG A 2 -25.71 13.31 1.15
CA ARG A 2 -24.43 13.26 0.38
C ARG A 2 -23.48 12.09 0.67
N LYS A 3 -23.29 11.69 1.93
CA LYS A 3 -22.39 10.56 2.27
C LYS A 3 -22.95 9.19 1.83
N GLN A 4 -24.27 9.02 1.85
CA GLN A 4 -24.93 7.76 1.50
C GLN A 4 -24.90 7.49 -0.01
N SER A 5 -24.92 8.54 -0.83
CA SER A 5 -24.87 8.42 -2.29
C SER A 5 -23.45 8.42 -2.87
N TYR A 6 -22.43 8.71 -2.07
CA TYR A 6 -21.04 8.76 -2.53
C TYR A 6 -20.52 7.45 -3.16
N PRO A 7 -20.88 6.25 -2.67
CA PRO A 7 -20.46 5.00 -3.32
C PRO A 7 -20.83 4.92 -4.81
N ALA A 8 -21.98 5.49 -5.21
CA ALA A 8 -22.37 5.55 -6.61
C ALA A 8 -21.46 6.47 -7.46
N VAL A 9 -20.98 7.57 -6.87
CA VAL A 9 -20.02 8.49 -7.52
C VAL A 9 -18.67 7.81 -7.73
N GLN A 10 -18.22 6.98 -6.79
CA GLN A 10 -16.99 6.20 -6.97
C GLN A 10 -17.17 5.07 -8.00
N ALA A 11 -18.35 4.46 -8.06
CA ALA A 11 -18.67 3.37 -8.98
C ALA A 11 -18.74 3.81 -10.46
N VAL A 12 -19.23 5.02 -10.74
CA VAL A 12 -19.52 5.46 -12.12
C VAL A 12 -18.28 5.47 -13.01
N ALA A 13 -17.09 5.72 -12.44
CA ALA A 13 -15.82 5.71 -13.16
C ALA A 13 -15.41 4.31 -13.63
N SER A 14 -16.08 3.24 -13.17
CA SER A 14 -15.85 1.86 -13.64
C SER A 14 -16.45 1.56 -15.01
N PHE A 15 -17.27 2.47 -15.58
CA PHE A 15 -17.97 2.26 -16.85
C PHE A 15 -17.49 3.25 -17.90
N SER A 16 -17.17 2.77 -19.11
CA SER A 16 -16.53 3.59 -20.15
C SER A 16 -17.42 4.69 -20.71
N ASN A 17 -18.73 4.50 -20.75
CA ASN A 17 -19.66 5.50 -21.24
C ASN A 17 -19.72 6.77 -20.39
N THR A 18 -19.23 6.72 -19.13
CA THR A 18 -18.97 7.89 -18.28
C THR A 18 -17.99 8.87 -18.91
N PHE A 19 -17.11 8.40 -19.81
CA PHE A 19 -16.07 9.18 -20.47
C PHE A 19 -16.24 9.16 -22.00
N PRO A 20 -17.30 9.79 -22.54
CA PRO A 20 -17.67 9.67 -23.95
C PRO A 20 -16.65 10.32 -24.91
N ARG A 21 -15.91 11.33 -24.45
CA ARG A 21 -14.86 11.97 -25.25
C ARG A 21 -13.64 11.06 -25.45
N GLN A 22 -13.36 10.21 -24.45
CA GLN A 22 -12.20 9.33 -24.42
C GLN A 22 -12.49 8.02 -25.15
N PHE A 23 -13.70 7.48 -24.99
CA PHE A 23 -14.03 6.14 -25.48
C PHE A 23 -15.02 6.12 -26.65
N LEU A 24 -15.39 7.29 -27.21
CA LEU A 24 -16.12 7.47 -28.48
C LEU A 24 -17.35 6.54 -28.67
N GLY A 25 -18.09 6.27 -27.59
CA GLY A 25 -19.29 5.42 -27.62
C GLY A 25 -19.03 3.91 -27.49
N ASN A 26 -17.82 3.49 -27.13
CA ASN A 26 -17.57 2.10 -26.74
C ASN A 26 -17.99 1.87 -25.28
N ASP A 27 -19.25 1.48 -25.11
CA ASP A 27 -19.91 1.36 -23.80
C ASP A 27 -19.60 0.04 -23.05
N HIS A 28 -18.79 -0.84 -23.66
CA HIS A 28 -18.54 -2.19 -23.15
C HIS A 28 -17.05 -2.51 -23.00
N LEU A 29 -16.21 -1.49 -22.80
CA LEU A 29 -14.81 -1.70 -22.47
C LEU A 29 -14.65 -2.38 -21.11
N HIS A 30 -13.63 -3.22 -20.98
CA HIS A 30 -13.22 -3.73 -19.68
C HIS A 30 -12.52 -2.62 -18.87
N CYS A 31 -12.85 -2.53 -17.59
CA CYS A 31 -12.19 -1.65 -16.63
C CYS A 31 -11.31 -2.49 -15.69
N LEU A 32 -10.07 -2.07 -15.50
CA LEU A 32 -9.15 -2.60 -14.50
C LEU A 32 -8.87 -1.51 -13.47
N ILE A 33 -9.07 -1.83 -12.19
CA ILE A 33 -8.95 -0.91 -11.08
C ILE A 33 -7.78 -1.34 -10.18
N PRO A 34 -6.61 -0.68 -10.27
CA PRO A 34 -5.56 -0.84 -9.28
C PRO A 34 -5.88 0.01 -8.05
N CYS A 35 -6.01 -0.62 -6.88
CA CYS A 35 -6.29 0.08 -5.63
C CYS A 35 -5.72 -0.67 -4.41
N ALA A 36 -5.65 0.00 -3.26
CA ALA A 36 -5.44 -0.71 -2.00
C ALA A 36 -6.72 -1.47 -1.59
N ILE A 37 -6.56 -2.52 -0.79
CA ILE A 37 -7.67 -3.41 -0.37
C ILE A 37 -8.80 -2.70 0.39
N ASP A 38 -8.58 -1.51 0.98
CA ASP A 38 -9.66 -0.76 1.64
C ASP A 38 -10.70 -0.17 0.67
N GLN A 39 -10.42 -0.15 -0.62
CA GLN A 39 -11.38 0.29 -1.64
C GLN A 39 -12.26 -0.85 -2.17
N ASP A 40 -11.94 -2.13 -1.90
CA ASP A 40 -12.73 -3.28 -2.37
C ASP A 40 -14.23 -3.15 -2.04
N PRO A 41 -14.68 -2.69 -0.85
CA PRO A 41 -16.10 -2.57 -0.55
C PRO A 41 -16.90 -1.73 -1.57
N TYR A 42 -16.29 -0.69 -2.14
CA TYR A 42 -16.92 0.12 -3.18
C TYR A 42 -17.11 -0.67 -4.48
N PHE A 43 -16.05 -1.36 -4.91
CA PHE A 43 -16.06 -2.04 -6.21
C PHE A 43 -16.70 -3.41 -6.18
N ARG A 44 -16.76 -4.06 -5.01
CA ARG A 44 -17.60 -5.22 -4.77
C ARG A 44 -19.08 -4.88 -5.00
N MET A 45 -19.55 -3.76 -4.45
CA MET A 45 -20.89 -3.22 -4.73
C MET A 45 -21.04 -2.90 -6.23
N THR A 46 -20.06 -2.24 -6.86
CA THR A 46 -20.10 -1.94 -8.30
C THR A 46 -20.23 -3.20 -9.16
N ARG A 47 -19.52 -4.28 -8.82
CA ARG A 47 -19.57 -5.57 -9.53
C ARG A 47 -20.93 -6.25 -9.40
N ASP A 48 -21.63 -6.09 -8.28
CA ASP A 48 -22.98 -6.62 -8.08
C ASP A 48 -24.03 -5.84 -8.87
N VAL A 49 -23.84 -4.53 -9.03
CA VAL A 49 -24.75 -3.64 -9.77
C VAL A 49 -24.53 -3.71 -11.28
N ALA A 50 -23.28 -3.80 -11.74
CA ALA A 50 -22.91 -3.77 -13.16
C ALA A 50 -23.80 -4.63 -14.09
N PRO A 51 -24.05 -5.93 -13.83
CA PRO A 51 -24.89 -6.75 -14.71
C PRO A 51 -26.36 -6.32 -14.72
N ARG A 52 -26.87 -5.68 -13.65
CA ARG A 52 -28.26 -5.22 -13.56
C ARG A 52 -28.53 -4.00 -14.45
N ILE A 53 -27.48 -3.25 -14.78
CA ILE A 53 -27.52 -2.05 -15.62
C ILE A 53 -26.86 -2.27 -16.99
N GLY A 54 -26.57 -3.53 -17.35
CA GLY A 54 -26.06 -3.88 -18.68
C GLY A 54 -24.56 -3.62 -18.92
N TYR A 55 -23.78 -3.35 -17.87
CA TYR A 55 -22.32 -3.15 -17.98
C TYR A 55 -21.51 -4.37 -17.57
N ARG A 56 -20.25 -4.39 -18.00
CA ARG A 56 -19.26 -5.39 -17.59
C ARG A 56 -18.80 -5.11 -16.16
N LYS A 57 -18.57 -6.18 -15.41
CA LYS A 57 -17.97 -6.08 -14.06
C LYS A 57 -16.54 -5.55 -14.19
N PRO A 58 -16.12 -4.56 -13.37
CA PRO A 58 -14.72 -4.16 -13.33
C PRO A 58 -13.86 -5.28 -12.74
N ALA A 59 -12.63 -5.39 -13.23
CA ALA A 59 -11.57 -6.20 -12.65
C ALA A 59 -10.76 -5.37 -11.64
N LEU A 60 -10.21 -6.03 -10.62
CA LEU A 60 -9.42 -5.40 -9.58
C LEU A 60 -8.04 -6.06 -9.48
N ILE A 61 -7.03 -5.25 -9.19
CA ILE A 61 -5.73 -5.70 -8.67
C ILE A 61 -5.49 -4.91 -7.39
N GLU A 62 -5.35 -5.63 -6.28
CA GLU A 62 -5.33 -5.05 -4.95
C GLU A 62 -3.91 -5.06 -4.37
N SER A 63 -3.47 -3.91 -3.86
CA SER A 63 -2.22 -3.81 -3.11
C SER A 63 -2.44 -4.00 -1.61
N SER A 64 -1.43 -4.56 -0.94
CA SER A 64 -1.30 -4.53 0.51
C SER A 64 -1.10 -3.09 1.00
N PHE A 65 -1.43 -2.84 2.27
CA PHE A 65 -1.15 -1.53 2.87
C PHE A 65 0.35 -1.26 3.00
N PHE A 66 0.71 -0.02 2.73
CA PHE A 66 2.02 0.49 3.07
C PHE A 66 2.06 0.80 4.58
N PRO A 67 2.98 0.21 5.36
CA PRO A 67 2.95 0.32 6.81
C PRO A 67 3.34 1.73 7.28
N ALA A 68 2.86 2.15 8.45
CA ALA A 68 3.33 3.39 9.08
C ALA A 68 4.73 3.21 9.70
N LEU A 69 5.43 4.32 9.93
CA LEU A 69 6.75 4.30 10.57
C LEU A 69 6.72 3.57 11.92
N GLN A 70 5.67 3.74 12.72
CA GLN A 70 5.58 3.15 14.06
C GLN A 70 5.19 1.66 14.08
N GLY A 71 4.92 1.03 12.94
CA GLY A 71 4.51 -0.38 12.88
C GLY A 71 3.32 -0.65 11.96
N GLU A 72 3.13 -1.93 11.62
CA GLU A 72 2.12 -2.39 10.64
C GLU A 72 0.67 -2.22 11.08
N HIS A 73 0.40 -2.30 12.38
CA HIS A 73 -0.95 -2.17 12.92
C HIS A 73 -1.46 -0.72 12.92
N ARG A 74 -0.62 0.23 12.51
CA ARG A 74 -1.00 1.65 12.39
C ARG A 74 -1.05 2.04 10.92
N LYS A 75 -2.13 2.72 10.52
CA LYS A 75 -2.23 3.32 9.19
C LYS A 75 -1.40 4.60 9.16
N MET A 76 -0.68 4.79 8.06
CA MET A 76 -0.03 6.07 7.79
C MET A 76 -1.11 7.15 7.71
N SER A 77 -0.99 8.20 8.53
CA SER A 77 -1.99 9.25 8.59
C SER A 77 -1.33 10.61 8.40
N ALA A 78 -1.88 11.40 7.47
CA ALA A 78 -1.48 12.79 7.30
C ALA A 78 -1.69 13.65 8.56
N SER A 79 -2.50 13.16 9.52
CA SER A 79 -2.71 13.83 10.81
C SER A 79 -1.56 13.66 11.81
N ASP A 80 -0.66 12.70 11.60
CA ASP A 80 0.55 12.51 12.41
C ASP A 80 1.77 12.66 11.50
N SER A 81 2.43 13.80 11.59
CA SER A 81 3.59 14.15 10.75
C SER A 81 4.78 13.21 10.95
N ASN A 82 4.84 12.49 12.07
CA ASN A 82 5.88 11.52 12.38
C ASN A 82 5.51 10.10 11.94
N SER A 83 4.26 9.85 11.54
CA SER A 83 3.81 8.53 11.06
C SER A 83 4.15 8.23 9.60
N ALA A 84 4.46 9.28 8.83
CA ALA A 84 4.58 9.25 7.39
C ALA A 84 5.87 9.92 6.90
N ILE A 85 6.38 9.43 5.78
CA ILE A 85 7.37 10.14 4.96
C ILE A 85 6.60 10.83 3.83
N TYR A 86 6.73 12.15 3.73
CA TYR A 86 6.02 12.92 2.71
C TYR A 86 6.91 13.14 1.49
N PHE A 87 6.30 13.27 0.31
CA PHE A 87 7.00 13.62 -0.93
C PHE A 87 7.72 14.98 -0.88
N THR A 88 7.35 15.83 0.07
CA THR A 88 7.97 17.14 0.30
C THR A 88 9.10 17.10 1.33
N ASP A 89 9.36 15.95 1.96
CA ASP A 89 10.43 15.84 2.96
C ASP A 89 11.81 15.93 2.30
N SER A 90 12.70 16.74 2.87
CA SER A 90 14.11 16.77 2.44
C SER A 90 14.84 15.48 2.84
N ALA A 91 15.94 15.16 2.15
CA ALA A 91 16.75 13.97 2.46
C ALA A 91 17.17 13.90 3.95
N LYS A 92 17.46 15.04 4.58
CA LYS A 92 17.78 15.11 6.02
C LYS A 92 16.59 14.72 6.89
N VAL A 93 15.39 15.16 6.54
CA VAL A 93 14.15 14.83 7.26
C VAL A 93 13.82 13.35 7.09
N ILE A 94 13.92 12.81 5.87
CA ILE A 94 13.70 11.37 5.59
C ILE A 94 14.63 10.52 6.46
N LYS A 95 15.94 10.82 6.46
CA LYS A 95 16.93 10.11 7.29
C LYS A 95 16.58 10.17 8.77
N ASN A 96 16.21 11.34 9.29
CA ASN A 96 15.82 11.50 10.68
C ASN A 96 14.57 10.71 11.02
N LYS A 97 13.55 10.73 10.16
CA LYS A 97 12.30 9.99 10.38
C LYS A 97 12.51 8.48 10.42
N ILE A 98 13.29 7.95 9.48
CA ILE A 98 13.66 6.53 9.48
C ILE A 98 14.40 6.17 10.77
N ASN A 99 15.46 6.92 11.11
CA ASN A 99 16.30 6.56 12.27
C ASN A 99 15.61 6.73 13.63
N GLN A 100 14.64 7.65 13.75
CA GLN A 100 14.03 7.98 15.05
C GLN A 100 12.65 7.34 15.24
N TYR A 101 11.90 7.12 14.17
CA TYR A 101 10.49 6.72 14.27
C TYR A 101 10.16 5.41 13.57
N ALA A 102 11.02 4.90 12.67
CA ALA A 102 10.78 3.59 12.06
C ALA A 102 10.96 2.50 13.13
N PHE A 103 9.92 1.70 13.34
CA PHE A 103 10.00 0.56 14.24
C PHE A 103 11.01 -0.46 13.68
N SER A 104 11.97 -0.86 14.52
CA SER A 104 12.97 -1.85 14.17
C SER A 104 12.61 -3.20 14.76
N GLY A 105 12.75 -4.25 13.96
CA GLY A 105 12.72 -5.65 14.41
C GLY A 105 14.06 -6.13 14.98
N GLY A 106 15.06 -5.25 15.09
CA GLY A 106 16.36 -5.52 15.69
C GLY A 106 16.31 -5.67 17.21
N GLN A 107 17.48 -5.90 17.82
CA GLN A 107 17.61 -6.06 19.27
C GLN A 107 18.10 -4.76 19.90
N GLU A 108 17.85 -4.57 21.20
CA GLU A 108 18.23 -3.35 21.93
C GLU A 108 19.74 -3.09 21.92
N SER A 109 20.55 -4.15 21.92
CA SER A 109 22.00 -4.07 21.91
C SER A 109 22.62 -4.81 20.72
N LEU A 110 23.76 -4.31 20.25
CA LEU A 110 24.53 -4.95 19.18
C LEU A 110 24.93 -6.40 19.51
N GLN A 111 25.21 -6.68 20.78
CA GLN A 111 25.58 -8.03 21.23
C GLN A 111 24.41 -9.00 21.08
N GLN A 112 23.21 -8.61 21.50
CA GLN A 112 22.00 -9.41 21.32
C GLN A 112 21.66 -9.53 19.84
N HIS A 113 21.76 -8.46 19.07
CA HIS A 113 21.48 -8.48 17.64
C HIS A 113 22.40 -9.45 16.88
N ARG A 114 23.69 -9.48 17.20
CA ARG A 114 24.63 -10.48 16.67
C ARG A 114 24.29 -11.91 17.09
N LYS A 115 23.69 -12.10 18.27
CA LYS A 115 23.32 -13.42 18.80
C LYS A 115 22.01 -13.92 18.18
N LEU A 116 20.97 -13.09 18.14
CA LEU A 116 19.58 -13.47 17.86
C LEU A 116 19.09 -13.03 16.46
N GLY A 117 19.75 -12.07 15.81
CA GLY A 117 19.27 -11.46 14.56
C GLY A 117 18.09 -10.49 14.76
N ALA A 118 17.60 -9.96 13.65
CA ALA A 118 16.35 -9.19 13.58
C ALA A 118 15.14 -10.06 13.22
N ASN A 119 13.97 -9.69 13.74
CA ASN A 119 12.70 -10.16 13.23
C ASN A 119 12.26 -9.28 12.04
N LEU A 120 12.47 -9.78 10.82
CA LEU A 120 12.15 -9.03 9.60
C LEU A 120 10.64 -8.87 9.36
N ASP A 121 9.81 -9.73 9.96
CA ASP A 121 8.36 -9.68 9.79
C ASP A 121 7.76 -8.41 10.37
N VAL A 122 8.44 -7.74 11.31
CA VAL A 122 7.97 -6.51 11.96
C VAL A 122 8.85 -5.28 11.64
N ASP A 123 9.97 -5.46 10.94
CA ASP A 123 10.94 -4.40 10.67
C ASP A 123 10.45 -3.46 9.55
N ILE A 124 10.17 -2.21 9.90
CA ILE A 124 9.63 -1.22 8.95
C ILE A 124 10.62 -0.84 7.86
N PRO A 125 11.92 -0.60 8.15
CA PRO A 125 12.92 -0.38 7.11
C PRO A 125 12.95 -1.50 6.05
N VAL A 126 12.98 -2.77 6.47
CA VAL A 126 12.97 -3.90 5.52
C VAL A 126 11.66 -3.99 4.74
N LYS A 127 10.52 -3.71 5.37
CA LYS A 127 9.25 -3.59 4.64
C LYS A 127 9.28 -2.51 3.58
N TYR A 128 9.85 -1.34 3.87
CA TYR A 128 9.99 -0.27 2.88
C TYR A 128 10.91 -0.67 1.73
N LEU A 129 12.00 -1.39 2.02
CA LEU A 129 12.87 -1.94 0.99
C LEU A 129 12.11 -2.92 0.07
N ASN A 130 11.23 -3.78 0.61
CA ASN A 130 10.39 -4.66 -0.23
C ASN A 130 9.49 -3.90 -1.23
N PHE A 131 9.18 -2.62 -1.00
CA PHE A 131 8.36 -1.80 -1.91
C PHE A 131 9.18 -0.97 -2.90
N PHE A 132 10.41 -0.58 -2.53
CA PHE A 132 11.17 0.43 -3.28
C PHE A 132 12.53 -0.05 -3.79
N LEU A 133 13.03 -1.19 -3.32
CA LEU A 133 14.25 -1.81 -3.83
C LEU A 133 13.86 -2.83 -4.90
N ASP A 134 14.09 -2.48 -6.16
CA ASP A 134 13.73 -3.31 -7.32
C ASP A 134 14.65 -4.53 -7.51
N ASP A 135 15.85 -4.52 -6.92
CA ASP A 135 16.80 -5.63 -7.01
C ASP A 135 16.50 -6.69 -5.93
N ASP A 136 15.82 -7.77 -6.35
CA ASP A 136 15.48 -8.91 -5.50
C ASP A 136 16.73 -9.58 -4.88
N ALA A 137 17.85 -9.63 -5.60
CA ALA A 137 19.06 -10.27 -5.09
C ALA A 137 19.73 -9.41 -4.01
N GLU A 138 19.75 -8.09 -4.18
CA GLU A 138 20.22 -7.15 -3.16
C GLU A 138 19.30 -7.18 -1.93
N LEU A 139 17.98 -7.19 -2.14
CA LEU A 139 17.01 -7.26 -1.07
C LEU A 139 17.19 -8.53 -0.23
N GLU A 140 17.32 -9.69 -0.87
CA GLU A 140 17.57 -10.97 -0.19
C GLU A 140 18.94 -10.99 0.50
N HIS A 141 19.96 -10.34 -0.06
CA HIS A 141 21.25 -10.18 0.60
C HIS A 141 21.13 -9.36 1.89
N ILE A 142 20.42 -8.22 1.86
CA ILE A 142 20.17 -7.38 3.04
C ILE A 142 19.40 -8.16 4.10
N LYS A 143 18.32 -8.86 3.70
CA LYS A 143 17.53 -9.69 4.62
C LYS A 143 18.38 -10.75 5.30
N ARG A 144 19.19 -11.51 4.56
CA ARG A 144 20.09 -12.55 5.13
C ARG A 144 21.17 -11.98 6.05
N ASN A 145 21.62 -10.75 5.83
CA ASN A 145 22.60 -10.12 6.71
C ASN A 145 21.97 -9.65 8.03
N MET A 146 20.68 -9.31 8.02
CA MET A 146 19.94 -8.80 9.19
C MET A 146 19.22 -9.91 9.97
N ALA A 147 18.59 -10.85 9.26
CA ALA A 147 18.05 -12.07 9.85
C ALA A 147 19.23 -12.99 10.14
N ARG A 148 19.27 -13.56 11.34
CA ARG A 148 20.13 -14.72 11.55
C ARG A 148 19.29 -15.95 11.22
N ASP A 149 19.76 -16.79 10.30
CA ASP A 149 19.22 -18.13 10.11
C ASP A 149 19.21 -18.82 11.48
N VAL A 150 18.01 -18.99 12.04
CA VAL A 150 17.77 -20.00 13.05
C VAL A 150 17.94 -21.32 12.31
N CYS A 151 19.15 -21.90 12.38
CA CYS A 151 19.36 -23.30 12.06
C CYS A 151 18.38 -24.18 12.85
#